data_AF-X0UIR4-F1
#
_entry.id   AF-X0UIR4-F1
#
_cell.length_a   1.000
_cell.length_b   1.000
_cell.length_c   1.000
_cell.angle_alpha   90.00
_cell.angle_beta   90.00
_cell.angle_gamma   90.00
#
_symmetry.space_group_name_H-M   'P 1'
#
loop_
_entity.id
_entity.type
_entity.pdbx_description
1 polymer ?
#
loop_
_entity_poly.entity_id
_entity_poly.type
_entity_poly.pdbx_seq_one_letter_code
_entity_poly.pdbx_strand_id
1 'polypeptide(L)'
;SYTPVKDIPQAVCCPSSAGRIFDPVKIKGMPAAEVLTALPSKEPIKAAIAIATLNALSAICWERGLTDNYSIRMNIDAVDAVRMPAESSVAVIGAFVPILRKLKTRGGRWWVIEQDPQTLKSDEMDHFIPADQYAETVSAADVLIVTGVTLVNHTLEPILKAARPDAEIAVIGPTAGMLPGALFERGARVVGGVWVKKPDELLDVLAAGGSGYHFFD
;
A
#
# COMPACT_ATOMS: atom_id res chain seq x y z
N SER A 1 -0.98 -3.20 -10.65
CA SER A 1 -0.85 -3.32 -9.19
C SER A 1 0.19 -4.37 -8.88
N TYR A 2 1.08 -4.10 -7.91
CA TYR A 2 2.03 -5.10 -7.43
C TYR A 2 1.29 -6.37 -7.03
N THR A 3 1.61 -7.46 -7.71
CA THR A 3 1.14 -8.79 -7.38
C THR A 3 2.42 -9.59 -7.16
N PRO A 4 2.66 -10.16 -5.98
CA PRO A 4 3.93 -10.81 -5.67
C PRO A 4 4.14 -12.11 -6.46
N VAL A 5 3.42 -12.37 -7.55
CA VAL A 5 3.57 -13.57 -8.40
C VAL A 5 5.03 -13.82 -8.82
N LYS A 6 5.80 -12.75 -9.04
CA LYS A 6 7.25 -12.83 -9.35
C LYS A 6 8.11 -13.20 -8.13
N ASP A 7 7.62 -12.95 -6.91
CA ASP A 7 8.30 -13.14 -5.63
C ASP A 7 7.80 -14.38 -4.85
N ILE A 8 6.63 -14.91 -5.23
CA ILE A 8 6.05 -16.14 -4.70
C ILE A 8 6.84 -17.31 -5.29
N PRO A 9 7.41 -18.21 -4.45
CA PRO A 9 8.07 -19.40 -4.94
C PRO A 9 7.10 -20.20 -5.83
N GLN A 10 7.58 -20.69 -6.99
CA GLN A 10 6.83 -21.66 -7.78
C GLN A 10 6.42 -22.86 -6.91
N ALA A 11 5.34 -23.52 -7.32
CA ALA A 11 4.64 -24.61 -6.62
C ALA A 11 5.52 -25.40 -5.64
N VAL A 12 4.98 -25.65 -4.44
CA VAL A 12 5.64 -26.29 -3.29
C VAL A 12 6.09 -27.71 -3.63
N CYS A 13 7.15 -27.85 -4.42
CA CYS A 13 7.73 -29.12 -4.84
C CYS A 13 8.94 -29.48 -3.95
N CYS A 14 9.40 -28.56 -3.10
CA CYS A 14 10.58 -28.75 -2.25
C CYS A 14 10.37 -28.20 -0.82
N PRO A 15 10.91 -28.85 0.24
CA PRO A 15 10.79 -28.42 1.64
C PRO A 15 11.24 -26.97 1.90
N SER A 16 12.15 -26.43 1.08
CA SER A 16 12.63 -25.06 1.14
C SER A 16 11.56 -23.99 0.88
N SER A 17 10.45 -24.35 0.22
CA SER A 17 9.34 -23.44 -0.08
C SER A 17 8.24 -23.46 1.00
N ALA A 18 8.13 -24.53 1.80
CA ALA A 18 7.09 -24.67 2.83
C ALA A 18 7.27 -23.66 3.99
N GLY A 19 8.50 -23.29 4.32
CA GLY A 19 8.81 -22.30 5.36
C GLY A 19 8.59 -20.84 4.95
N ARG A 20 8.29 -20.57 3.67
CA ARG A 20 8.14 -19.21 3.12
C ARG A 20 6.74 -18.63 3.31
N ILE A 21 5.77 -19.46 3.70
CA ILE A 21 4.40 -19.06 4.03
C ILE A 21 4.04 -19.49 5.46
N PHE A 22 2.94 -18.97 5.99
CA PHE A 22 2.31 -19.59 7.16
C PHE A 22 1.72 -20.94 6.75
N ASP A 23 1.72 -21.90 7.67
CA ASP A 23 1.03 -23.18 7.47
C ASP A 23 -0.47 -22.93 7.27
N PRO A 24 -1.02 -23.16 6.06
CA PRO A 24 -2.42 -22.84 5.75
C PRO A 24 -3.41 -23.63 6.61
N VAL A 25 -3.01 -24.78 7.16
CA VAL A 25 -3.85 -25.61 8.03
C VAL A 25 -3.90 -25.05 9.45
N LYS A 26 -2.81 -24.44 9.93
CA LYS A 26 -2.66 -23.97 11.32
C LYS A 26 -2.92 -22.49 11.51
N ILE A 27 -2.90 -21.70 10.44
CA ILE A 27 -3.08 -20.25 10.54
C ILE A 27 -4.44 -19.89 11.15
N LYS A 28 -5.47 -20.70 10.87
CA LYS A 28 -6.77 -20.56 11.53
C LYS A 28 -6.65 -20.98 13.00
N GLY A 29 -6.94 -20.04 13.90
CA GLY A 29 -6.84 -20.26 15.36
C GLY A 29 -5.47 -19.88 15.94
N MET A 30 -4.51 -19.49 15.11
CA MET A 30 -3.24 -18.92 15.58
C MET A 30 -3.51 -17.57 16.29
N PRO A 31 -2.89 -17.32 17.48
CA PRO A 31 -2.99 -16.04 18.13
C PRO A 31 -2.48 -14.91 17.23
N ALA A 32 -3.20 -13.80 17.14
CA ALA A 32 -2.80 -12.66 16.30
C ALA A 32 -1.39 -12.16 16.65
N ALA A 33 -1.01 -12.18 17.93
CA ALA A 33 0.34 -11.82 18.39
C ALA A 33 1.44 -12.68 17.75
N GLU A 34 1.19 -13.97 17.52
CA GLU A 34 2.12 -14.87 16.85
C GLU A 34 2.24 -14.54 15.37
N VAL A 35 1.12 -14.28 14.68
CA VAL A 35 1.10 -13.85 13.28
C VAL A 35 1.87 -12.54 13.08
N LEU A 36 1.72 -11.59 14.00
CA LEU A 36 2.39 -10.28 13.96
C LEU A 36 3.92 -10.38 14.12
N THR A 37 4.47 -11.49 14.64
CA THR A 37 5.94 -11.71 14.64
C THR A 37 6.55 -11.75 13.25
N ALA A 38 5.72 -11.95 12.21
CA ALA A 38 6.14 -11.97 10.83
C ALA A 38 6.11 -10.59 10.14
N LEU A 39 5.75 -9.50 10.83
CA LEU A 39 5.85 -8.13 10.30
C LEU A 39 7.22 -7.82 9.68
N PRO A 40 8.38 -8.16 10.29
CA PRO A 40 9.70 -7.92 9.68
C PRO A 40 10.12 -8.97 8.64
N SER A 41 9.27 -9.96 8.32
CA SER A 41 9.64 -11.06 7.43
C SER A 41 9.95 -10.57 6.02
N LYS A 42 11.05 -11.06 5.43
CA LYS A 42 11.39 -10.81 4.03
C LYS A 42 10.60 -11.66 3.04
N GLU A 43 9.77 -12.58 3.54
CA GLU A 43 8.85 -13.35 2.71
C GLU A 43 7.55 -12.55 2.50
N PRO A 44 7.25 -12.11 1.25
CA PRO A 44 6.14 -11.18 1.01
C PRO A 44 4.78 -11.69 1.46
N ILE A 45 4.51 -13.00 1.32
CA ILE A 45 3.25 -13.59 1.77
C ILE A 45 3.11 -13.49 3.30
N LYS A 46 4.18 -13.78 4.05
CA LYS A 46 4.16 -13.69 5.52
C LYS A 46 3.97 -12.26 5.98
N ALA A 47 4.72 -11.31 5.39
CA ALA A 47 4.56 -9.90 5.67
C ALA A 47 3.14 -9.40 5.35
N ALA A 48 2.59 -9.79 4.19
CA ALA A 48 1.23 -9.42 3.79
C ALA A 48 0.17 -9.95 4.76
N ILE A 49 0.26 -11.20 5.21
CA ILE A 49 -0.67 -11.77 6.20
C ILE A 49 -0.54 -11.07 7.56
N ALA A 50 0.69 -10.76 8.00
CA ALA A 50 0.91 -10.02 9.23
C ALA A 50 0.32 -8.60 9.16
N ILE A 51 0.51 -7.90 8.04
CA ILE A 51 -0.09 -6.58 7.80
C ILE A 51 -1.62 -6.66 7.72
N ALA A 52 -2.19 -7.66 7.05
CA ALA A 52 -3.64 -7.87 7.01
C ALA A 52 -4.21 -8.10 8.42
N THR A 53 -3.49 -8.87 9.26
CA THR A 53 -3.84 -9.08 10.67
C THR A 53 -3.78 -7.77 11.46
N LEU A 54 -2.75 -6.95 11.25
CA LEU A 54 -2.62 -5.63 11.87
C LEU A 54 -3.75 -4.67 11.45
N ASN A 55 -4.13 -4.67 10.16
CA ASN A 55 -5.25 -3.88 9.64
C ASN A 55 -6.59 -4.33 10.26
N ALA A 56 -6.80 -5.64 10.40
CA ALA A 56 -8.00 -6.18 11.05
C ALA A 56 -8.09 -5.80 12.53
N LEU A 57 -6.98 -5.84 13.27
CA LEU A 57 -6.94 -5.38 14.65
C LEU A 57 -7.21 -3.87 14.75
N SER A 58 -6.69 -3.08 13.81
CA SER A 58 -6.92 -1.63 13.74
C SER A 58 -8.39 -1.30 13.51
N ALA A 59 -9.08 -2.07 12.65
CA ALA A 59 -10.53 -1.96 12.45
C ALA A 59 -11.31 -2.18 13.76
N ILE A 60 -10.96 -3.21 14.53
CA ILE A 60 -11.58 -3.48 15.85
C ILE A 60 -11.30 -2.33 16.84
N CYS A 61 -10.11 -1.75 16.82
CA CYS A 61 -9.80 -0.58 17.65
C CYS A 61 -10.73 0.59 17.33
N TRP A 62 -10.91 0.91 16.04
CA TRP A 62 -11.81 1.97 15.61
C TRP A 62 -13.28 1.70 15.94
N GLU A 63 -13.76 0.47 15.79
CA GLU A 63 -15.12 0.08 16.21
C GLU A 63 -15.37 0.26 17.71
N ARG A 64 -14.31 0.12 18.51
CA ARG A 64 -14.33 0.36 19.96
C ARG A 64 -14.11 1.83 20.33
N GLY A 65 -14.01 2.73 19.36
CA GLY A 65 -13.75 4.16 19.58
C GLY A 65 -12.33 4.46 20.07
N LEU A 66 -11.37 3.53 19.87
CA LEU A 66 -9.97 3.76 20.18
C LEU A 66 -9.33 4.58 19.05
N THR A 67 -9.48 5.89 19.15
CA THR A 67 -8.89 6.85 18.21
C THR A 67 -7.84 7.71 18.92
N ASP A 68 -6.85 8.16 18.17
CA ASP A 68 -5.84 9.11 18.64
C ASP A 68 -6.10 10.49 18.00
N ASN A 69 -5.11 11.37 17.97
CA ASN A 69 -5.14 12.71 17.38
C ASN A 69 -5.18 12.70 15.83
N TYR A 70 -6.20 12.07 15.24
CA TYR A 70 -6.46 12.09 13.81
C TYR A 70 -7.96 12.04 13.49
N SER A 71 -8.33 12.54 12.30
CA SER A 71 -9.70 12.48 11.81
C SER A 71 -9.89 11.30 10.86
N ILE A 72 -10.85 10.42 11.15
CA ILE A 72 -11.28 9.37 10.22
C ILE A 72 -12.33 9.95 9.27
N ARG A 73 -12.11 9.79 7.96
CA ARG A 73 -13.05 10.15 6.90
C ARG A 73 -13.47 8.88 6.18
N MET A 74 -14.77 8.59 6.17
CA MET A 74 -15.33 7.39 5.55
C MET A 74 -16.01 7.74 4.22
N ASN A 75 -16.09 6.76 3.31
CA ASN A 75 -16.74 6.88 1.99
C ASN A 75 -16.17 8.00 1.11
N ILE A 76 -14.84 8.19 1.15
CA ILE A 76 -14.11 9.08 0.25
C ILE A 76 -12.96 8.32 -0.38
N ASP A 77 -12.58 8.69 -1.61
CA ASP A 77 -11.31 8.25 -2.19
C ASP A 77 -10.18 9.02 -1.48
N ALA A 78 -9.20 8.30 -0.93
CA ALA A 78 -8.07 8.88 -0.23
C ALA A 78 -7.29 9.88 -1.10
N VAL A 79 -7.30 9.68 -2.42
CA VAL A 79 -6.65 10.60 -3.37
C VAL A 79 -7.31 11.97 -3.37
N ASP A 80 -8.62 12.05 -3.11
CA ASP A 80 -9.35 13.33 -3.02
C ASP A 80 -9.08 14.08 -1.71
N ALA A 81 -8.52 13.39 -0.72
CA ALA A 81 -8.04 14.03 0.51
C ALA A 81 -6.63 14.65 0.35
N VAL A 82 -5.91 14.31 -0.72
CA VAL A 82 -4.56 14.84 -0.98
C VAL A 82 -4.65 16.09 -1.86
N ARG A 83 -4.09 17.20 -1.37
CA ARG A 83 -3.99 18.42 -2.17
C ARG A 83 -2.87 18.29 -3.19
N MET A 84 -3.20 18.43 -4.47
CA MET A 84 -2.24 18.40 -5.58
C MET A 84 -2.42 19.64 -6.47
N PRO A 85 -1.97 20.82 -6.04
CA PRO A 85 -2.02 22.04 -6.87
C PRO A 85 -1.35 21.83 -8.23
N ALA A 86 -1.80 22.51 -9.29
CA ALA A 86 -1.31 22.27 -10.65
C ALA A 86 0.19 22.61 -10.83
N GLU A 87 0.67 23.56 -10.03
CA GLU A 87 2.05 24.01 -9.94
C GLU A 87 2.97 23.05 -9.16
N SER A 88 2.39 22.17 -8.33
CA SER A 88 3.13 21.23 -7.50
C SER A 88 3.61 20.02 -8.31
N SER A 89 4.86 19.65 -8.08
CA SER A 89 5.42 18.43 -8.64
C SER A 89 5.00 17.21 -7.81
N VAL A 90 4.50 16.15 -8.48
CA VAL A 90 3.94 14.97 -7.80
C VAL A 90 4.73 13.71 -8.16
N ALA A 91 5.29 13.04 -7.16
CA ALA A 91 5.85 11.71 -7.33
C ALA A 91 4.88 10.65 -6.79
N VAL A 92 4.68 9.59 -7.57
CA VAL A 92 3.85 8.44 -7.19
C VAL A 92 4.71 7.19 -7.10
N ILE A 93 4.81 6.57 -5.94
CA ILE A 93 5.42 5.25 -5.77
C ILE A 93 4.34 4.19 -5.98
N GLY A 94 4.49 3.43 -7.07
CA GLY A 94 3.56 2.40 -7.50
C GLY A 94 2.52 2.93 -8.49
N ALA A 95 2.22 2.13 -9.51
CA ALA A 95 1.26 2.46 -10.55
C ALA A 95 -0.19 2.11 -10.12
N PHE A 96 -0.91 3.12 -9.62
CA PHE A 96 -2.36 3.02 -9.38
C PHE A 96 -3.14 3.82 -10.40
N VAL A 97 -3.96 3.10 -11.17
CA VAL A 97 -4.76 3.66 -12.26
C VAL A 97 -5.59 4.89 -11.85
N PRO A 98 -6.26 4.95 -10.68
CA PRO A 98 -7.04 6.14 -10.29
C PRO A 98 -6.17 7.41 -10.14
N ILE A 99 -5.00 7.28 -9.52
CA ILE A 99 -4.07 8.40 -9.31
C ILE A 99 -3.49 8.86 -10.64
N LEU A 100 -3.03 7.93 -11.48
CA LEU A 100 -2.45 8.28 -12.78
C LEU A 100 -3.49 8.98 -13.69
N ARG A 101 -4.76 8.55 -13.66
CA ARG A 101 -5.84 9.25 -14.38
C ARG A 101 -6.04 10.68 -13.89
N LYS A 102 -6.05 10.89 -12.57
CA LYS A 102 -6.16 12.23 -11.96
C LYS A 102 -4.98 13.11 -12.35
N LEU A 103 -3.75 12.59 -12.31
CA LEU A 103 -2.54 13.33 -12.69
C LEU A 103 -2.50 13.69 -14.17
N LYS A 104 -2.91 12.78 -15.07
CA LYS A 104 -3.03 13.09 -16.50
C LYS A 104 -4.04 14.21 -16.78
N THR A 105 -5.16 14.20 -16.07
CA THR A 105 -6.18 15.26 -16.20
C THR A 105 -5.71 16.58 -15.62
N ARG A 106 -5.02 16.53 -14.46
CA ARG A 106 -4.41 17.69 -13.80
C ARG A 106 -3.33 18.35 -14.67
N GLY A 107 -2.54 17.54 -15.37
CA GLY A 107 -1.33 17.97 -16.04
C GLY A 107 -0.24 18.37 -15.04
N GLY A 108 0.64 19.27 -15.49
CA GLY A 108 1.79 19.72 -14.72
C GLY A 108 2.90 18.67 -14.62
N ARG A 109 3.81 18.84 -13.67
CA ARG A 109 4.95 17.94 -13.49
C ARG A 109 4.55 16.79 -12.56
N TRP A 110 4.71 15.56 -13.05
CA TRP A 110 4.51 14.37 -12.23
C TRP A 110 5.32 13.20 -12.76
N TRP A 111 5.58 12.24 -11.87
CA TRP A 111 6.33 11.02 -12.13
C TRP A 111 5.63 9.81 -11.52
N VAL A 112 5.78 8.67 -12.17
CA VAL A 112 5.39 7.37 -11.64
C VAL A 112 6.64 6.51 -11.48
N ILE A 113 6.95 6.15 -10.24
CA ILE A 113 8.08 5.32 -9.86
C ILE A 113 7.54 3.91 -9.67
N GLU A 114 7.93 2.99 -10.54
CA GLU A 114 7.36 1.63 -10.58
C GLU A 114 8.44 0.58 -10.90
N GLN A 115 8.26 -0.63 -10.37
CA GLN A 115 9.15 -1.76 -10.61
C GLN A 115 8.84 -2.44 -11.94
N ASP A 116 7.55 -2.57 -12.28
CA ASP A 116 7.09 -3.21 -13.50
C ASP A 116 6.50 -2.20 -14.50
N PRO A 117 7.28 -1.75 -15.51
CA PRO A 117 6.80 -0.79 -16.50
C PRO A 117 5.66 -1.34 -17.37
N GLN A 118 5.46 -2.67 -17.42
CA GLN A 118 4.34 -3.26 -18.17
C GLN A 118 2.97 -2.91 -17.56
N THR A 119 2.96 -2.38 -16.33
CA THR A 119 1.75 -1.91 -15.66
C THR A 119 1.31 -0.52 -16.13
N LEU A 120 2.15 0.18 -16.88
CA LEU A 120 1.90 1.53 -17.38
C LEU A 120 1.39 1.52 -18.82
N LYS A 121 0.56 2.51 -19.13
CA LYS A 121 0.13 2.78 -20.51
C LYS A 121 1.22 3.53 -21.27
N SER A 122 1.16 3.49 -22.60
CA SER A 122 2.13 4.18 -23.46
C SER A 122 2.22 5.68 -23.17
N ASP A 123 1.11 6.33 -22.84
CA ASP A 123 1.04 7.75 -22.49
C ASP A 123 1.51 8.07 -21.05
N GLU A 124 1.76 7.04 -20.23
CA GLU A 124 2.30 7.16 -18.87
C GLU A 124 3.82 6.93 -18.85
N MET A 125 4.39 6.34 -19.91
CA MET A 125 5.81 6.02 -20.00
C MET A 125 6.72 7.26 -20.01
N ASP A 126 6.24 8.40 -20.51
CA ASP A 126 6.98 9.67 -20.47
C ASP A 126 7.20 10.18 -19.03
N HIS A 127 6.46 9.63 -18.07
CA HIS A 127 6.53 9.96 -16.64
C HIS A 127 7.21 8.86 -15.81
N PHE A 128 7.62 7.76 -16.43
CA PHE A 128 8.14 6.58 -15.76
C PHE A 128 9.55 6.80 -15.22
N ILE A 129 9.74 6.44 -13.95
CA ILE A 129 11.02 6.37 -13.28
C ILE A 129 11.21 4.93 -12.76
N PRO A 130 12.34 4.27 -13.06
CA PRO A 130 12.65 2.97 -12.47
C PRO A 130 12.69 3.03 -10.94
N ALA A 131 12.14 2.00 -10.28
CA ALA A 131 12.05 1.97 -8.81
C ALA A 131 13.38 2.08 -8.07
N ASP A 132 14.50 1.71 -8.68
CA ASP A 132 15.85 1.85 -8.11
C ASP A 132 16.43 3.27 -8.25
N GLN A 133 15.78 4.15 -9.00
CA GLN A 133 16.18 5.54 -9.27
C GLN A 133 15.25 6.56 -8.59
N TYR A 134 14.50 6.14 -7.57
CA TYR A 134 13.48 6.97 -6.92
C TYR A 134 14.03 8.22 -6.22
N ALA A 135 15.27 8.20 -5.71
CA ALA A 135 15.74 9.16 -4.71
C ALA A 135 15.74 10.62 -5.19
N GLU A 136 16.25 10.88 -6.39
CA GLU A 136 16.27 12.23 -6.97
C GLU A 136 14.85 12.75 -7.23
N THR A 137 13.97 11.90 -7.75
CA THR A 137 12.58 12.27 -8.03
C THR A 137 11.81 12.55 -6.74
N VAL A 138 11.97 11.68 -5.74
CA VAL A 138 11.30 11.81 -4.43
C VAL A 138 11.77 13.04 -3.67
N SER A 139 13.08 13.36 -3.71
CA SER A 139 13.61 14.56 -3.05
C SER A 139 13.20 15.87 -3.75
N ALA A 140 12.84 15.81 -5.04
CA ALA A 140 12.36 16.98 -5.79
C ALA A 140 10.84 17.19 -5.70
N ALA A 141 10.06 16.19 -5.27
CA ALA A 141 8.60 16.22 -5.31
C ALA A 141 7.98 17.05 -4.17
N ASP A 142 7.05 17.93 -4.51
CA ASP A 142 6.27 18.70 -3.53
C ASP A 142 5.18 17.84 -2.87
N VAL A 143 4.65 16.87 -3.61
CA VAL A 143 3.67 15.89 -3.12
C VAL A 143 4.18 14.48 -3.42
N LEU A 144 4.19 13.63 -2.40
CA LEU A 144 4.59 12.24 -2.52
C LEU A 144 3.42 11.32 -2.17
N ILE A 145 2.98 10.52 -3.15
CA ILE A 145 1.94 9.51 -2.96
C ILE A 145 2.58 8.13 -2.98
N VAL A 146 2.44 7.37 -1.90
CA VAL A 146 3.14 6.10 -1.70
C VAL A 146 2.14 4.94 -1.57
N THR A 147 2.40 3.84 -2.27
CA THR A 147 1.59 2.63 -2.13
C THR A 147 1.73 2.01 -0.75
N GLY A 148 0.61 1.56 -0.16
CA GLY A 148 0.65 0.71 1.03
C GLY A 148 1.46 -0.58 0.83
N VAL A 149 1.67 -1.04 -0.40
CA VAL A 149 2.52 -2.20 -0.71
C VAL A 149 3.97 -2.01 -0.25
N THR A 150 4.45 -0.76 -0.13
CA THR A 150 5.79 -0.46 0.38
C THR A 150 6.03 -0.99 1.80
N LEU A 151 4.96 -1.26 2.56
CA LEU A 151 5.02 -1.92 3.87
C LEU A 151 5.32 -3.42 3.73
N VAL A 152 4.78 -4.09 2.72
CA VAL A 152 4.96 -5.53 2.48
C VAL A 152 6.37 -5.83 2.00
N ASN A 153 6.90 -5.01 1.10
CA ASN A 153 8.22 -5.22 0.50
C ASN A 153 9.34 -4.43 1.21
N HIS A 154 9.06 -3.81 2.37
CA HIS A 154 10.03 -3.11 3.21
C HIS A 154 10.74 -1.93 2.56
N THR A 155 10.06 -1.21 1.66
CA THR A 155 10.62 -0.05 0.95
C THR A 155 10.13 1.30 1.47
N LEU A 156 9.12 1.32 2.35
CA LEU A 156 8.51 2.58 2.81
C LEU A 156 9.52 3.51 3.53
N GLU A 157 10.25 2.98 4.50
CA GLU A 157 11.15 3.80 5.32
C GLU A 157 12.24 4.55 4.52
N PRO A 158 13.00 3.91 3.61
CA PRO A 158 13.97 4.64 2.81
C PRO A 158 13.33 5.64 1.83
N ILE A 159 12.12 5.34 1.32
CA ILE A 159 11.35 6.29 0.50
C ILE A 159 10.98 7.55 1.31
N LEU A 160 10.42 7.39 2.51
CA LEU A 160 10.05 8.52 3.37
C LEU A 160 11.27 9.34 3.78
N LYS A 161 12.43 8.71 3.99
CA LYS A 161 13.69 9.41 4.30
C LYS A 161 14.23 10.23 3.13
N ALA A 162 13.93 9.84 1.89
CA ALA A 162 14.33 10.57 0.70
C ALA A 162 13.40 11.75 0.39
N ALA A 163 12.21 11.79 0.98
CA ALA A 163 11.26 12.88 0.79
C ALA A 163 11.85 14.18 1.35
N ARG A 164 11.62 15.29 0.65
CA ARG A 164 11.98 16.61 1.16
C ARG A 164 11.18 16.94 2.44
N PRO A 165 11.74 17.73 3.38
CA PRO A 165 11.13 17.95 4.70
C PRO A 165 9.71 18.55 4.68
N ASP A 166 9.37 19.30 3.65
CA ASP A 166 8.11 20.02 3.46
C ASP A 166 7.15 19.35 2.47
N ALA A 167 7.46 18.12 2.02
CA ALA A 167 6.57 17.38 1.12
C ALA A 167 5.23 17.04 1.79
N GLU A 168 4.14 17.17 1.04
CA GLU A 168 2.84 16.60 1.41
C GLU A 168 2.85 15.10 1.09
N ILE A 169 2.89 14.26 2.12
CA ILE A 169 3.03 12.80 1.98
C ILE A 169 1.70 12.09 2.23
N ALA A 170 1.32 11.19 1.32
CA ALA A 170 0.17 10.31 1.48
C ALA A 170 0.56 8.84 1.29
N VAL A 171 0.11 7.96 2.19
CA VAL A 171 0.28 6.50 2.05
C VAL A 171 -1.08 5.89 1.74
N ILE A 172 -1.26 5.34 0.55
CA ILE A 172 -2.57 4.94 0.03
C ILE A 172 -2.55 3.49 -0.45
N GLY A 173 -3.59 2.75 -0.08
CA GLY A 173 -3.91 1.43 -0.57
C GLY A 173 -4.51 0.55 0.53
N PRO A 174 -5.21 -0.55 0.18
CA PRO A 174 -5.82 -1.46 1.15
C PRO A 174 -4.83 -1.96 2.23
N THR A 175 -3.56 -2.09 1.86
CA THR A 175 -2.46 -2.50 2.75
C THR A 175 -2.17 -1.48 3.86
N ALA A 176 -2.51 -0.21 3.68
CA ALA A 176 -2.27 0.86 4.66
C ALA A 176 -3.43 1.06 5.65
N GLY A 177 -4.26 0.03 5.88
CA GLY A 177 -5.44 0.08 6.76
C GLY A 177 -5.16 -0.01 8.27
N MET A 178 -3.92 0.14 8.71
CA MET A 178 -3.55 0.10 10.13
C MET A 178 -3.76 1.46 10.81
N LEU A 179 -3.70 1.48 12.15
CA LEU A 179 -3.67 2.74 12.90
C LEU A 179 -2.55 3.66 12.36
N PRO A 180 -2.84 4.94 12.03
CA PRO A 180 -1.95 5.75 11.22
C PRO A 180 -0.84 6.44 12.03
N GLY A 181 -0.85 6.35 13.36
CA GLY A 181 0.06 7.11 14.23
C GLY A 181 1.53 6.98 13.84
N ALA A 182 2.01 5.75 13.63
CA ALA A 182 3.40 5.50 13.24
C ALA A 182 3.76 6.08 11.86
N LEU A 183 2.79 6.20 10.94
CA LEU A 183 2.99 6.82 9.63
C LEU A 183 3.02 8.34 9.75
N PHE A 184 2.16 8.91 10.60
CA PHE A 184 2.11 10.35 10.86
C PHE A 184 3.38 10.86 11.57
N GLU A 185 3.91 10.10 12.52
CA GLU A 185 5.22 10.37 13.14
C GLU A 185 6.37 10.38 12.13
N ARG A 186 6.20 9.73 10.97
CA ARG A 186 7.17 9.67 9.87
C ARG A 186 6.85 10.64 8.73
N GLY A 187 5.99 11.62 8.97
CA GLY A 187 5.70 12.71 8.04
C GLY A 187 4.52 12.46 7.08
N ALA A 188 3.87 11.29 7.12
CA ALA A 188 2.63 11.12 6.38
C ALA A 188 1.55 12.09 6.91
N ARG A 189 0.77 12.69 6.01
CA ARG A 189 -0.37 13.55 6.35
C ARG A 189 -1.70 12.89 6.09
N VAL A 190 -1.74 12.01 5.10
CA VAL A 190 -2.93 11.25 4.71
C VAL A 190 -2.58 9.76 4.67
N VAL A 191 -3.42 8.94 5.29
CA VAL A 191 -3.37 7.48 5.16
C VAL A 191 -4.70 7.01 4.58
N GLY A 192 -4.64 6.38 3.42
CA GLY A 192 -5.80 5.89 2.69
C GLY A 192 -5.87 4.38 2.74
N GLY A 193 -6.82 3.84 3.51
CA GLY A 193 -7.07 2.41 3.62
C GLY A 193 -8.42 1.99 3.04
N VAL A 194 -8.77 0.72 3.26
CA VAL A 194 -10.09 0.16 2.92
C VAL A 194 -10.72 -0.39 4.18
N TRP A 195 -11.98 -0.06 4.40
CA TRP A 195 -12.76 -0.61 5.50
C TRP A 195 -13.61 -1.78 5.02
N VAL A 196 -13.30 -2.98 5.51
CA VAL A 196 -14.06 -4.19 5.16
C VAL A 196 -15.35 -4.25 5.98
N LYS A 197 -16.50 -4.11 5.33
CA LYS A 197 -17.83 -4.16 5.97
C LYS A 197 -18.38 -5.58 6.11
N LYS A 198 -18.04 -6.45 5.15
CA LYS A 198 -18.58 -7.81 4.98
C LYS A 198 -17.42 -8.78 4.73
N PRO A 199 -16.72 -9.24 5.79
CA PRO A 199 -15.49 -10.02 5.63
C PRO A 199 -15.72 -11.36 4.93
N ASP A 200 -16.83 -12.05 5.22
CA ASP A 200 -17.13 -13.35 4.60
C ASP A 200 -17.37 -13.21 3.09
N GLU A 201 -18.18 -12.23 2.67
CA GLU A 201 -18.41 -11.94 1.24
C GLU A 201 -17.11 -11.55 0.52
N LEU A 202 -16.25 -10.76 1.18
CA LEU A 202 -14.94 -10.42 0.62
C LEU A 202 -14.05 -11.67 0.42
N LEU A 203 -14.05 -12.59 1.37
CA LEU A 203 -13.31 -13.85 1.27
C LEU A 203 -13.81 -14.74 0.13
N ASP A 204 -15.13 -14.81 -0.07
CA ASP A 204 -15.71 -15.56 -1.20
C ASP A 204 -15.26 -15.00 -2.55
N VAL A 205 -15.30 -13.68 -2.72
CA VAL A 205 -14.87 -13.04 -3.97
C VAL A 205 -13.35 -13.19 -4.15
N LEU A 206 -12.54 -13.11 -3.08
CA LEU A 206 -11.10 -13.38 -3.13
C LEU A 206 -10.81 -14.84 -3.53
N ALA A 207 -11.55 -15.80 -2.98
CA ALA A 207 -11.43 -17.22 -3.31
C ALA A 207 -11.80 -17.50 -4.78
N ALA A 208 -12.69 -16.71 -5.36
CA ALA A 208 -13.03 -16.75 -6.78
C ALA A 208 -12.00 -16.07 -7.70
N GLY A 209 -10.88 -15.56 -7.16
CA GLY A 209 -9.86 -14.84 -7.95
C GLY A 209 -10.17 -13.37 -8.17
N GLY A 210 -11.09 -12.80 -7.38
CA GLY A 210 -11.37 -11.37 -7.36
C GLY A 210 -10.13 -10.53 -7.04
N SER A 211 -10.20 -9.28 -7.44
CA SER A 211 -9.15 -8.27 -7.23
C SER A 211 -9.80 -6.92 -6.89
N GLY A 212 -9.01 -5.88 -6.63
CA GLY A 212 -9.50 -4.57 -6.20
C GLY A 212 -10.71 -4.05 -6.98
N TYR A 213 -10.82 -4.31 -8.29
CA TYR A 213 -11.97 -3.91 -9.12
C TYR A 213 -13.30 -4.57 -8.77
N HIS A 214 -13.29 -5.64 -7.96
CA HIS A 214 -14.45 -6.48 -7.64
C HIS A 214 -14.97 -6.27 -6.21
N PHE A 215 -14.24 -5.53 -5.36
CA PHE A 215 -14.58 -5.40 -3.93
C PHE A 215 -14.91 -3.96 -3.50
N PHE A 216 -14.81 -2.99 -4.41
CA PHE A 216 -15.19 -1.60 -4.14
C PHE A 216 -16.58 -1.36 -4.69
N ASP A 217 -17.47 -0.86 -3.82
CA ASP A 217 -18.79 -0.33 -4.17
C ASP A 217 -18.70 1.11 -4.69
#